data_AF-A0A261XW56-F1
#
_entry.id   AF-A0A261XW56-F1
#
_cell.length_a   1.000
_cell.length_b   1.000
_cell.length_c   1.000
_cell.angle_alpha   90.00
_cell.angle_beta   90.00
_cell.angle_gamma   90.00
#
_symmetry.space_group_name_H-M   'P 1'
#
loop_
_entity.id
_entity.type
_entity.pdbx_description
1 polymer ?
#
loop_
_entity_poly.entity_id
_entity_poly.type
_entity_poly.pdbx_seq_one_letter_code
_entity_poly.pdbx_strand_id
1 'polypeptide(L)'
;MVEVPATLTQSQRQIRNLIGVSTTSACILVNPDGEMGIYFIFSSLGIRAEGIYKLRISFTTGLPMQGKLDSITSIVMSSSVFSEPFTVYTPREYPGVVGTTALSKCFMDQGMLINTRSGGSRYRA
;
A
#
# COMPACT_ATOMS: atom_id res chain seq x y z
N MET A 1 -30.13 -43.65 23.23
CA MET A 1 -29.28 -42.46 23.49
C MET A 1 -28.01 -42.63 22.68
N VAL A 2 -27.85 -41.88 21.59
CA VAL A 2 -26.61 -41.86 20.80
C VAL A 2 -26.18 -40.40 20.73
N GLU A 3 -25.05 -40.09 21.36
CA GLU A 3 -24.44 -38.75 21.32
C GLU A 3 -23.91 -38.47 19.91
N VAL A 4 -24.32 -37.33 19.37
CA VAL A 4 -23.78 -36.78 18.11
C VAL A 4 -22.55 -35.94 18.48
N PRO A 5 -21.37 -36.18 17.89
CA PRO A 5 -20.19 -35.38 18.22
C PRO A 5 -20.34 -33.98 17.63
N ALA A 6 -20.24 -32.96 18.48
CA ALA A 6 -20.24 -31.57 18.08
C ALA A 6 -19.01 -31.30 17.19
N THR A 7 -19.26 -30.94 15.94
CA THR A 7 -18.20 -30.52 15.01
C THR A 7 -17.68 -29.17 15.48
N LEU A 8 -16.46 -29.14 16.04
CA LEU A 8 -15.76 -27.90 16.35
C LEU A 8 -15.43 -27.18 15.03
N THR A 9 -16.27 -26.22 14.64
CA THR A 9 -15.92 -25.22 13.64
C THR A 9 -14.86 -24.30 14.25
N GLN A 10 -13.60 -24.73 14.20
CA GLN A 10 -12.48 -23.88 14.55
C GLN A 10 -12.42 -22.77 13.49
N SER A 11 -12.98 -21.61 13.81
CA SER A 11 -12.87 -20.41 12.99
C SER A 11 -11.39 -20.04 12.91
N GLN A 12 -10.73 -20.49 11.84
CA GLN A 12 -9.37 -20.07 11.55
C GLN A 12 -9.39 -18.54 11.43
N ARG A 13 -8.79 -17.85 12.41
CA ARG A 13 -8.65 -16.40 12.38
C ARG A 13 -7.85 -16.03 11.13
N GLN A 14 -8.53 -15.51 10.12
CA GLN A 14 -7.89 -15.05 8.90
C GLN A 14 -7.15 -13.74 9.22
N ILE A 15 -5.84 -13.83 9.43
CA ILE A 15 -4.99 -12.66 9.66
C ILE A 15 -4.79 -11.93 8.34
N ARG A 16 -4.96 -10.60 8.34
CA ARG A 16 -4.71 -9.77 7.15
C ARG A 16 -3.23 -9.78 6.78
N ASN A 17 -2.94 -10.16 5.54
CA ASN A 17 -1.57 -10.24 5.04
C ASN A 17 -0.95 -8.86 4.75
N LEU A 18 -1.72 -7.95 4.12
CA LEU A 18 -1.32 -6.56 3.91
C LEU A 18 -1.39 -5.78 5.23
N ILE A 19 -0.29 -5.13 5.59
CA ILE A 19 -0.15 -4.32 6.81
C ILE A 19 0.35 -2.92 6.46
N GLY A 20 0.23 -2.00 7.43
CA GLY A 20 0.63 -0.60 7.27
C GLY A 20 -0.54 0.29 6.82
N VAL A 21 -0.19 1.40 6.19
CA VAL A 21 -1.11 2.44 5.74
C VAL A 21 -1.55 2.16 4.30
N SER A 22 -2.73 1.57 4.14
CA SER A 22 -3.29 1.19 2.84
C SER A 22 -4.11 2.27 2.13
N THR A 23 -4.25 3.45 2.75
CA THR A 23 -5.06 4.55 2.23
C THR A 23 -4.22 5.81 2.23
N THR A 24 -4.23 6.55 1.14
CA THR A 24 -3.49 7.81 0.98
C THR A 24 -4.36 8.83 0.27
N SER A 25 -4.14 10.11 0.55
CA SER A 25 -4.82 11.22 -0.11
C SER A 25 -4.07 11.63 -1.39
N ALA A 26 -4.77 12.32 -2.28
CA ALA A 26 -4.17 12.90 -3.47
C ALA A 26 -3.21 14.04 -3.09
N CYS A 27 -2.05 14.08 -3.73
CA CYS A 27 -1.07 15.17 -3.61
C CYS A 27 -0.76 15.74 -5.00
N ILE A 28 -0.67 17.06 -5.11
CA ILE A 28 -0.20 17.71 -6.35
C ILE A 28 1.31 17.83 -6.25
N LEU A 29 2.03 17.19 -7.16
CA LEU A 29 3.48 17.18 -7.21
C LEU A 29 3.96 17.39 -8.65
N VAL A 30 5.23 17.74 -8.79
CA VAL A 30 5.94 17.84 -10.06
C VAL A 30 6.84 16.62 -10.22
N ASN A 31 6.82 15.95 -11.37
CA ASN A 31 7.68 14.81 -11.63
C ASN A 31 9.13 15.25 -11.98
N PRO A 32 10.09 14.33 -12.10
CA PRO A 32 11.47 14.66 -12.49
C PRO A 32 11.59 15.36 -13.85
N ASP A 33 10.59 15.21 -14.73
CA ASP A 33 10.54 15.83 -16.05
C ASP A 33 9.95 17.26 -16.02
N GLY A 34 9.54 17.75 -14.84
CA GLY A 34 8.98 19.09 -14.65
C GLY A 34 7.47 19.17 -14.87
N GLU A 35 6.78 18.05 -15.04
CA GLU A 35 5.34 18.00 -15.29
C GLU A 35 4.56 17.91 -13.97
N MET A 36 3.55 18.76 -13.83
CA MET A 36 2.65 18.74 -12.67
C MET A 36 1.59 17.65 -12.82
N GLY A 37 1.34 16.89 -11.76
CA GLY A 37 0.36 15.82 -11.73
C GLY A 37 -0.23 15.57 -10.35
N ILE A 38 -1.26 14.71 -10.32
CA ILE A 38 -1.88 14.21 -9.09
C ILE A 38 -1.31 12.83 -8.77
N TYR A 39 -0.70 12.69 -7.60
CA TYR A 39 -0.03 11.47 -7.17
C TYR A 39 -0.63 10.95 -5.85
N PHE A 40 -0.57 9.62 -5.70
CA PHE A 40 -0.95 8.90 -4.49
C PHE A 40 0.26 8.13 -3.99
N ILE A 41 0.78 8.50 -2.82
CA ILE A 41 2.02 7.92 -2.29
C ILE A 41 1.70 6.98 -1.13
N PHE A 42 2.11 5.72 -1.27
CA PHE A 42 1.98 4.68 -0.26
C PHE A 42 3.36 4.37 0.35
N SER A 43 3.79 5.16 1.34
CA SER A 43 5.16 5.07 1.90
C SER A 43 5.33 4.00 3.00
N SER A 44 4.24 3.38 3.45
CA SER A 44 4.25 2.40 4.55
C SER A 44 3.29 1.25 4.26
N LEU A 45 3.71 0.35 3.36
CA LEU A 45 3.04 -0.92 3.09
C LEU A 45 3.96 -2.08 3.47
N GLY A 46 3.38 -3.15 3.99
CA GLY A 46 4.10 -4.40 4.23
C GLY A 46 3.22 -5.60 3.95
N ILE A 47 3.85 -6.74 3.66
CA ILE A 47 3.18 -8.04 3.50
C ILE A 47 3.84 -9.03 4.45
N ARG A 48 3.03 -9.83 5.16
CA ARG A 48 3.51 -10.76 6.18
C ARG A 48 4.03 -12.08 5.61
N ALA A 49 3.32 -12.62 4.62
CA ALA A 49 3.61 -13.92 4.04
C ALA A 49 4.39 -13.77 2.73
N GLU A 50 5.37 -14.65 2.54
CA GLU A 50 6.09 -14.80 1.29
C GLU A 50 5.17 -15.22 0.13
N GLY A 51 5.57 -14.88 -1.09
CA GLY A 51 4.83 -15.21 -2.29
C GLY A 51 4.84 -14.10 -3.33
N ILE A 52 4.13 -14.32 -4.43
CA ILE A 52 4.00 -13.37 -5.52
C ILE A 52 2.63 -12.71 -5.44
N TYR A 53 2.61 -11.38 -5.37
CA TYR A 53 1.39 -10.60 -5.16
C TYR A 53 1.24 -9.49 -6.20
N LYS A 54 0.01 -9.01 -6.35
CA LYS A 54 -0.32 -7.75 -7.02
C LYS A 54 -1.10 -6.88 -6.04
N LEU A 55 -0.81 -5.58 -5.99
CA LEU A 55 -1.62 -4.63 -5.24
C LEU A 55 -2.80 -4.19 -6.10
N ARG A 56 -4.01 -4.29 -5.54
CA ARG A 56 -5.18 -3.63 -6.12
C ARG A 56 -5.33 -2.25 -5.50
N ILE A 57 -5.15 -1.22 -6.31
CA ILE A 57 -5.30 0.18 -5.91
C ILE A 57 -6.70 0.62 -6.36
N SER A 58 -7.53 1.06 -5.42
CA SER A 58 -8.90 1.52 -5.70
C SER A 58 -8.99 3.00 -5.41
N PHE A 59 -9.45 3.77 -6.40
CA PHE A 59 -9.69 5.20 -6.27
C PHE A 59 -11.16 5.42 -5.93
N THR A 60 -11.41 6.15 -4.85
CA THR A 60 -12.75 6.48 -4.39
C THR A 60 -12.91 7.98 -4.26
N THR A 61 -14.00 8.52 -4.78
CA THR A 61 -14.37 9.91 -4.58
C THR A 61 -15.50 10.01 -3.56
N GLY A 62 -15.39 10.95 -2.63
CA GLY A 62 -16.52 11.37 -1.81
C GLY A 62 -17.32 12.41 -2.59
N LEU A 63 -18.60 12.14 -2.86
CA LEU A 63 -19.49 13.15 -3.41
C LEU A 63 -20.22 13.84 -2.26
N PRO A 64 -20.20 15.19 -2.16
CA PRO A 64 -21.11 15.88 -1.27
C PRO A 64 -22.54 15.63 -1.78
N MET A 65 -23.44 15.14 -0.92
CA MET A 65 -24.85 15.13 -1.26
C MET A 65 -25.32 16.57 -1.41
N GLN A 66 -26.03 16.86 -2.51
CA GLN A 66 -26.66 18.16 -2.75
C GLN A 66 -27.40 18.65 -1.50
N GLY A 67 -26.91 19.75 -0.91
CA GLY A 67 -27.60 20.51 0.13
C GLY A 67 -27.06 20.39 1.55
N LYS A 68 -26.04 19.57 1.86
CA LYS A 68 -25.43 19.55 3.21
C LYS A 68 -23.91 19.41 3.14
N LEU A 69 -23.21 20.53 3.34
CA LEU A 69 -21.76 20.66 3.22
C LEU A 69 -20.99 19.79 4.24
N ASP A 70 -21.66 19.35 5.32
CA ASP A 70 -20.99 18.79 6.50
C ASP A 70 -21.06 17.26 6.62
N SER A 71 -21.47 16.53 5.58
CA SER A 71 -21.55 15.07 5.65
C SER A 71 -21.25 14.39 4.32
N ILE A 72 -20.05 13.81 4.20
CA ILE A 72 -19.73 12.84 3.14
C ILE A 72 -20.57 11.59 3.43
N THR A 73 -21.72 11.47 2.78
CA THR A 73 -22.66 10.36 3.01
C THR A 73 -22.44 9.17 2.06
N SER A 74 -21.67 9.33 0.99
CA SER A 74 -21.38 8.24 0.06
C SER A 74 -19.95 8.28 -0.49
N ILE A 75 -19.24 7.16 -0.35
CA ILE A 75 -17.96 6.91 -0.99
C ILE A 75 -18.26 6.07 -2.24
N VAL A 76 -18.02 6.65 -3.41
CA VAL A 76 -18.19 5.93 -4.68
C VAL A 76 -16.81 5.46 -5.14
N MET A 77 -16.65 4.15 -5.36
CA MET A 77 -15.44 3.62 -6.00
C MET A 77 -15.49 3.97 -7.49
N SER A 78 -14.62 4.88 -7.90
CA SER A 78 -14.62 5.42 -9.27
C SER A 78 -13.83 4.53 -10.22
N SER A 79 -12.70 3.98 -9.78
CA SER A 79 -11.85 3.11 -10.60
C SER A 79 -10.93 2.25 -9.76
N SER A 80 -10.36 1.20 -10.34
CA SER A 80 -9.32 0.40 -9.70
C SER A 80 -8.33 -0.13 -10.72
N VAL A 81 -7.07 -0.27 -10.31
CA VAL A 81 -5.98 -0.81 -11.13
C VAL A 81 -5.17 -1.82 -10.31
N PHE A 82 -4.52 -2.75 -11.00
CA PHE A 82 -3.57 -3.67 -10.38
C PHE A 82 -2.14 -3.26 -10.70
N SER A 83 -1.24 -3.39 -9.73
CA SER A 83 0.20 -3.27 -9.96
C SER A 83 0.72 -4.43 -10.82
N GLU A 84 1.95 -4.26 -11.31
CA GLU A 84 2.77 -5.40 -11.73
C GLU A 84 3.00 -6.38 -10.56
N PRO A 85 3.19 -7.67 -10.85
CA PRO A 85 3.49 -8.65 -9.81
C PRO A 85 4.83 -8.37 -9.15
N PHE A 86 4.90 -8.57 -7.83
CA PHE A 86 6.13 -8.45 -7.06
C PHE A 86 6.25 -9.60 -6.07
N THR A 87 7.50 -9.93 -5.71
CA THR A 87 7.83 -11.04 -4.84
C THR A 87 8.10 -10.56 -3.42
N VAL A 88 7.43 -11.18 -2.46
CA VAL A 88 7.75 -11.09 -1.03
C VAL A 88 8.63 -12.28 -0.69
N TYR A 89 9.89 -11.99 -0.36
CA TYR A 89 10.91 -12.99 -0.11
C TYR A 89 10.92 -13.45 1.34
N THR A 90 11.41 -14.67 1.56
CA THR A 90 11.94 -15.07 2.87
C THR A 90 13.10 -14.15 3.28
N PRO A 91 13.44 -14.03 4.58
CA PRO A 91 14.64 -13.30 5.00
C PRO A 91 15.94 -13.82 4.38
N ARG A 92 15.98 -15.09 3.95
CA ARG A 92 17.18 -15.71 3.34
C ARG A 92 17.34 -15.37 1.87
N GLU A 93 16.23 -15.24 1.14
CA GLU A 93 16.24 -14.97 -0.30
C GLU A 93 16.08 -13.48 -0.61
N TYR A 94 15.96 -12.63 0.42
CA TYR A 94 15.75 -11.20 0.24
C TYR A 94 16.95 -10.56 -0.50
N PRO A 95 16.74 -10.02 -1.72
CA PRO A 95 17.84 -9.52 -2.56
C PRO A 95 18.40 -8.17 -2.09
N GLY A 96 17.92 -7.66 -0.96
CA GLY A 96 18.24 -6.35 -0.43
C GLY A 96 17.17 -5.30 -0.74
N VAL A 97 17.37 -4.11 -0.17
CA VAL A 97 16.45 -2.99 -0.31
C VAL A 97 16.68 -2.32 -1.66
N VAL A 98 15.60 -2.11 -2.41
CA VAL A 98 15.64 -1.30 -3.64
C VAL A 98 16.04 0.13 -3.28
N GLY A 99 17.03 0.65 -3.99
CA GLY A 99 17.50 2.02 -3.78
C GLY A 99 16.43 3.07 -4.10
N THR A 100 16.62 4.27 -3.56
CA THR A 100 15.76 5.42 -3.87
C THR A 100 15.76 5.71 -5.37
N THR A 101 14.58 5.74 -5.99
CA THR A 101 14.42 6.10 -7.41
C THR A 101 14.48 7.61 -7.62
N ALA A 102 14.72 8.06 -8.86
CA ALA A 102 14.66 9.48 -9.20
C ALA A 102 13.30 10.11 -8.87
N LEU A 103 12.20 9.38 -9.12
CA LEU A 103 10.85 9.80 -8.78
C LEU A 103 10.66 9.97 -7.27
N SER A 104 11.11 8.97 -6.48
CA SER A 104 11.04 9.06 -5.01
C SER A 104 11.87 10.24 -4.48
N LYS A 105 13.07 10.47 -5.03
CA LYS A 105 13.90 11.62 -4.64
C LYS A 105 13.21 12.94 -4.94
N CYS A 106 12.71 13.11 -6.16
CA CYS A 106 11.99 14.31 -6.57
C CYS A 106 10.78 14.62 -5.68
N PHE A 107 10.03 13.61 -5.25
CA PHE A 107 8.89 13.80 -4.35
C PHE A 107 9.32 14.10 -2.91
N MET A 108 10.42 13.52 -2.42
CA MET A 108 10.99 13.88 -1.11
C MET A 108 11.45 15.34 -1.08
N ASP A 109 12.07 15.82 -2.16
CA ASP A 109 12.50 17.23 -2.30
C ASP A 109 11.30 18.21 -2.27
N GLN A 110 10.08 17.71 -2.56
CA GLN A 110 8.81 18.44 -2.44
C GLN A 110 8.09 18.24 -1.10
N GLY A 111 8.74 17.59 -0.12
CA GLY A 111 8.22 17.41 1.23
C GLY A 111 7.47 16.10 1.49
N MET A 112 7.46 15.16 0.53
CA MET A 112 6.83 13.85 0.74
C MET A 112 7.69 12.95 1.62
N LEU A 113 7.11 12.42 2.70
CA LEU A 113 7.78 11.48 3.60
C LEU A 113 7.79 10.06 3.00
N ILE A 114 8.84 9.76 2.25
CA ILE A 114 9.09 8.43 1.69
C ILE A 114 10.16 7.74 2.52
N ASN A 115 9.83 6.58 3.08
CA ASN A 115 10.77 5.79 3.87
C ASN A 115 11.85 5.18 2.98
N THR A 116 12.97 5.88 2.82
CA THR A 116 14.13 5.34 2.13
C THR A 116 15.11 4.77 3.14
N ARG A 117 15.45 3.49 3.01
CA ARG A 117 16.68 2.99 3.62
C ARG A 117 17.79 3.35 2.65
N SER A 118 18.58 4.37 2.97
CA SER A 118 19.85 4.61 2.27
C SER A 118 20.59 3.27 2.23
N GLY A 119 20.99 2.83 1.04
CA GLY A 119 21.78 1.63 0.83
C GLY A 119 23.11 1.78 1.53
N GLY A 120 23.09 1.58 2.85
CA GLY A 120 24.27 1.61 3.68
C GLY A 120 25.14 0.45 3.24
N SER A 121 26.22 0.80 2.55
CA SER A 121 27.47 0.05 2.59
C SER A 121 27.86 -0.23 4.05
N ARG A 122 27.24 -1.26 4.62
CA ARG A 122 27.60 -1.92 5.89
C ARG A 122 27.50 -3.42 5.70
N TYR A 123 28.18 -3.90 4.68
CA TYR A 123 29.00 -5.09 4.82
C TYR A 123 30.45 -4.60 4.67
N ARG A 124 31.06 -4.18 5.77
CA ARG A 124 32.52 -4.07 5.85
C ARG A 124 33.02 -5.28 6.63
N ALA A 125 33.81 -6.07 5.92
CA ALA A 125 34.78 -7.09 6.34
C ALA A 125 34.27 -8.20 7.27
#